data_AF-A0A1C5FAI3-F1
#
_entry.id   AF-A0A1C5FAI3-F1
#
_cell.length_a   1.000
_cell.length_b   1.000
_cell.length_c   1.000
_cell.angle_alpha   90.00
_cell.angle_beta   90.00
_cell.angle_gamma   90.00
#
_symmetry.space_group_name_H-M   'P 1'
#
loop_
_entity.id
_entity.type
_entity.pdbx_description
1 polymer ?
#
loop_
_entity_poly.entity_id
_entity_poly.type
_entity_poly.pdbx_seq_one_letter_code
_entity_poly.pdbx_strand_id
1 'polypeptide(L)' 'EVADNLPGVVPVRDSKNPDGPAIPFPTKSWAAFIASLKA' A
#
# COMPACT_ATOMS: atom_id res chain seq x y z
N GLU A 1 6.15 5.50 2.35
CA GLU A 1 6.89 4.29 1.91
C GLU A 1 5.90 3.15 1.71
N VAL A 2 6.18 2.23 0.77
CA VAL A 2 5.35 1.07 0.43
C VAL A 2 6.24 -0.19 0.38
N ALA A 3 5.73 -1.34 0.85
CA ALA A 3 6.44 -2.62 0.78
C ALA A 3 5.76 -3.59 -0.19
N ASP A 4 6.52 -4.12 -1.15
CA ASP A 4 5.95 -4.96 -2.23
C ASP A 4 6.29 -6.46 -2.08
N ASN A 5 7.07 -6.83 -1.06
CA ASN A 5 7.59 -8.18 -0.85
C ASN A 5 6.67 -9.07 0.01
N LEU A 6 5.40 -8.70 0.19
CA LEU A 6 4.44 -9.45 1.00
C LEU A 6 3.31 -10.00 0.11
N PRO A 7 3.11 -11.33 0.07
CA PRO A 7 2.07 -11.93 -0.76
C PRO A 7 0.67 -11.42 -0.38
N GLY A 8 -0.08 -10.95 -1.37
CA GLY A 8 -1.51 -10.61 -1.23
C GLY A 8 -1.81 -9.23 -0.64
N VAL A 9 -0.81 -8.51 -0.11
CA VAL A 9 -0.99 -7.18 0.46
C VAL A 9 0.12 -6.21 0.06
N VAL A 10 -0.22 -4.92 0.09
CA VAL A 10 0.68 -3.78 -0.12
C VAL A 10 0.58 -2.90 1.12
N PRO A 11 1.48 -3.00 2.10
CA PRO A 11 1.47 -2.14 3.27
C PRO A 11 1.98 -0.75 2.94
N VAL A 12 1.26 0.26 3.41
CA VAL A 12 1.62 1.68 3.29
C VAL A 12 1.98 2.22 4.67
N ARG A 13 3.17 2.82 4.80
CA ARG A 13 3.62 3.47 6.05
C ARG A 13 3.18 4.93 6.09
N ASP A 14 2.63 5.33 7.23
CA ASP A 14 2.36 6.74 7.55
C ASP A 14 3.67 7.44 7.93
N SER A 15 4.04 8.46 7.16
CA SER A 15 5.27 9.23 7.42
C SER A 15 5.20 10.03 8.72
N LYS A 16 4.00 10.32 9.24
CA LYS A 16 3.80 11.05 10.49
C LYS A 16 3.91 10.17 11.73
N ASN A 17 3.88 8.85 11.55
CA ASN A 17 4.08 7.86 12.60
C ASN A 17 4.96 6.71 12.09
N PRO A 18 6.26 6.97 11.86
CA PRO A 18 7.15 6.01 11.21
C PRO A 18 7.38 4.75 12.05
N ASP A 19 7.22 4.79 13.36
CA ASP A 19 7.36 3.61 14.22
C ASP A 19 6.03 2.85 14.39
N GLY A 20 4.94 3.39 13.85
CA GLY A 20 3.62 2.79 13.87
C GLY A 20 3.43 1.62 12.88
N PRO A 21 2.34 0.85 13.03
CA PRO A 21 2.02 -0.23 12.11
C PRO A 21 1.70 0.30 10.70
N ALA A 22 2.12 -0.43 9.67
CA ALA A 22 1.74 -0.15 8.30
C ALA A 22 0.27 -0.56 8.03
N ILE A 23 -0.40 0.15 7.12
CA ILE A 23 -1.79 -0.11 6.74
C ILE A 23 -1.78 -1.08 5.54
N PRO A 24 -2.29 -2.33 5.67
CA PRO A 24 -2.27 -3.29 4.58
C PRO A 24 -3.43 -3.09 3.60
N PHE A 25 -3.11 -2.90 2.32
CA PHE A 25 -4.09 -2.90 1.23
C PHE A 25 -4.04 -4.22 0.47
N PRO A 26 -5.17 -4.84 0.09
CA PRO A 26 -5.15 -5.98 -0.83
C PRO A 26 -4.50 -5.59 -2.15
N THR A 27 -3.63 -6.45 -2.71
CA THR A 27 -2.90 -6.16 -3.96
C THR A 27 -3.85 -5.75 -5.11
N LYS A 28 -5.03 -6.37 -5.20
CA LYS A 28 -6.04 -6.04 -6.21
C LYS A 28 -6.57 -4.61 -6.07
N SER A 29 -6.84 -4.17 -4.84
CA SER A 29 -7.34 -2.82 -4.56
C SER A 29 -6.27 -1.77 -4.83
N TRP A 30 -5.01 -2.05 -4.47
CA TRP A 30 -3.89 -1.17 -4.79
C TRP A 30 -3.69 -1.02 -6.31
N ALA A 31 -3.75 -2.12 -7.06
CA ALA A 31 -3.66 -2.09 -8.52
C ALA A 31 -4.79 -1.28 -9.17
N ALA A 32 -6.03 -1.44 -8.67
CA ALA A 32 -7.18 -0.66 -9.14
C ALA A 32 -7.02 0.84 -8.85
N PHE A 33 -6.52 1.21 -7.67
CA PHE A 33 -6.20 2.59 -7.32
C PHE A 33 -5.17 3.19 -8.29
N ILE A 34 -4.04 2.51 -8.53
CA ILE A 34 -3.02 2.99 -9.48
C ILE A 34 -3.57 3.10 -10.91
N ALA A 35 -4.39 2.14 -11.35
CA ALA A 35 -5.04 2.20 -12.66
C ALA A 35 -5.94 3.44 -12.79
N SER A 36 -6.70 3.77 -11.73
CA SER A 36 -7.56 4.96 -11.72
C SER A 36 -6.79 6.29 -11.80
N LEU A 37 -5.53 6.33 -11.34
CA LEU A 37 -4.67 7.52 -11.43
C LEU A 37 -4.04 7.72 -12.82
N LYS A 38 -4.07 6.70 -13.68
CA LYS A 38 -3.45 6.71 -15.02
C LYS A 38 -4.45 7.08 -16.13
N ALA A 39 -5.73 7.20 -15.80
CA ALA A 39 -6.78 7.67 -16.69
C ALA A 39 -6.79 9.20 -16.75
#